data_AF-A0A257CF06-F1
#
_entry.id   AF-A0A257CF06-F1
#
_cell.length_a   1.000
_cell.length_b   1.000
_cell.length_c   1.000
_cell.angle_alpha   90.00
_cell.angle_beta   90.00
_cell.angle_gamma   90.00
#
_symmetry.space_group_name_H-M   'P 1'
#
loop_
_entity.id
_entity.type
_entity.pdbx_description
1 polymer ?
#
loop_
_entity_poly.entity_id
_entity_poly.type
_entity_poly.pdbx_seq_one_letter_code
_entity_poly.pdbx_strand_id
1 'polypeptide(L)'
;MKIACVDQEVRKVLETNYYKIPRFQRPYSWDKDNIHEFWNDIENHKTGEFFIGSMVVFIKGQYRYIVDGQQRLTTITILLAALRDKFIEINSGKQAKGLQSLIERSNLDNDNEFVVQTSSSYPFFQQNIQSFEKPRKILPPGDEEFLLKDAYDQLRAFLNTSIDSLATSQKKKKHLELLRDKLLALKIIYVEVDNEDDASVIFETLNTRGKDLTSADLLKNHLAKLLRQSNPKNDPIAIEWKSIRDNIDKIDIPDIKIDNFVYH
;
A
#
# COMPACT_ATOMS: atom_id res chain seq x y z
N MET A 1 -23.69 -14.77 1.73
CA MET A 1 -22.78 -13.69 2.13
C MET A 1 -22.64 -13.67 3.65
N LYS A 2 -21.54 -14.21 4.18
CA LYS A 2 -21.15 -14.00 5.58
C LYS A 2 -20.22 -12.79 5.60
N ILE A 3 -20.56 -11.77 6.38
CA ILE A 3 -19.73 -10.57 6.53
C ILE A 3 -19.29 -10.51 7.99
N ALA A 4 -17.97 -10.51 8.22
CA ALA A 4 -17.41 -10.14 9.50
C ALA A 4 -16.95 -8.68 9.42
N CYS A 5 -17.52 -7.82 10.26
CA CYS A 5 -17.16 -6.41 10.37
C CYS A 5 -16.66 -6.16 11.79
N VAL A 6 -15.40 -5.78 11.92
CA VAL A 6 -14.76 -5.54 13.22
C VAL A 6 -13.87 -4.32 13.13
N ASP A 7 -13.88 -3.49 14.18
CA ASP A 7 -12.85 -2.47 14.32
C ASP A 7 -11.51 -3.18 14.64
N GLN A 8 -10.45 -2.76 13.97
CA GLN A 8 -9.10 -3.27 14.20
C GLN A 8 -8.08 -2.16 14.17
N GLU A 9 -7.03 -2.32 14.97
CA GLU A 9 -5.83 -1.51 14.86
C GLU A 9 -4.96 -1.97 13.69
N VAL A 10 -4.30 -1.03 13.04
CA VAL A 10 -3.30 -1.30 12.00
C VAL A 10 -2.23 -2.28 12.50
N ARG A 11 -1.87 -2.23 13.79
CA ARG A 11 -1.00 -3.22 14.44
C ARG A 11 -1.49 -4.65 14.19
N LYS A 12 -2.74 -4.94 14.56
CA LYS A 12 -3.32 -6.29 14.50
C LYS A 12 -3.43 -6.77 13.05
N VAL A 13 -3.80 -5.87 12.14
CA VAL A 13 -3.89 -6.14 10.69
C VAL A 13 -2.54 -6.65 10.20
N LEU A 14 -1.46 -5.89 10.45
CA LEU A 14 -0.12 -6.22 9.96
C LEU A 14 0.50 -7.43 10.66
N GLU A 15 0.23 -7.66 11.95
CA GLU A 15 0.80 -8.78 12.71
C GLU A 15 0.16 -10.14 12.37
N THR A 16 -1.12 -10.17 11.98
CA THR A 16 -1.90 -11.42 11.94
C THR A 16 -1.90 -12.09 10.57
N ASN A 17 -2.00 -11.32 9.48
CA ASN A 17 -2.30 -11.87 8.15
C ASN A 17 -1.28 -11.44 7.10
N TYR A 18 -1.32 -12.12 5.96
CA TYR A 18 -0.63 -11.71 4.73
C TYR A 18 -1.66 -11.22 3.72
N TYR A 19 -1.36 -10.10 3.09
CA TYR A 19 -2.24 -9.40 2.18
C TYR A 19 -1.72 -9.41 0.77
N LYS A 20 -2.62 -9.65 -0.18
CA LYS A 20 -2.35 -9.56 -1.62
C LYS A 20 -3.25 -8.50 -2.22
N ILE A 21 -2.67 -7.55 -2.94
CA ILE A 21 -3.39 -6.61 -3.79
C ILE A 21 -3.63 -7.32 -5.12
N PRO A 22 -4.87 -7.69 -5.46
CA PRO A 22 -5.19 -8.33 -6.73
C PRO A 22 -4.84 -7.42 -7.90
N ARG A 23 -4.41 -8.01 -9.01
CA ARG A 23 -4.03 -7.28 -10.24
C ARG A 23 -5.14 -6.37 -10.80
N PHE A 24 -6.39 -6.70 -10.55
CA PHE A 24 -7.54 -5.96 -11.08
C PHE A 24 -7.68 -4.60 -10.39
N GLN A 25 -7.21 -4.48 -9.14
CA GLN A 25 -7.18 -3.22 -8.44
C GLN A 25 -6.39 -2.14 -9.20
N ARG A 26 -6.78 -0.88 -8.97
CA ARG A 26 -6.09 0.26 -9.55
C ARG A 26 -4.66 0.37 -9.00
N PRO A 27 -3.68 0.80 -9.79
CA PRO A 27 -2.33 1.11 -9.30
C PRO A 27 -2.32 2.08 -8.12
N TYR A 28 -1.18 2.18 -7.42
CA TYR A 28 -0.99 3.25 -6.45
C TYR A 28 -1.17 4.63 -7.10
N SER A 29 -1.96 5.49 -6.46
CA SER A 29 -2.48 6.73 -7.08
C SER A 29 -2.63 7.90 -6.10
N TRP A 30 -2.08 7.81 -4.90
CA TRP A 30 -2.04 8.92 -3.95
C TRP A 30 -0.98 9.93 -4.35
N ASP A 31 -1.39 11.19 -4.45
CA ASP A 31 -0.54 12.33 -4.77
C ASP A 31 -0.01 13.01 -3.51
N LYS A 32 0.71 14.13 -3.68
CA LYS A 32 1.34 14.87 -2.58
C LYS A 32 0.34 15.34 -1.53
N ASP A 33 -0.85 15.76 -1.96
CA ASP A 33 -1.88 16.26 -1.05
C ASP A 33 -2.41 15.12 -0.17
N ASN A 34 -2.66 13.94 -0.76
CA ASN A 34 -3.06 12.76 0.01
C ASN A 34 -1.98 12.32 1.02
N ILE A 35 -0.70 12.38 0.64
CA ILE A 35 0.41 12.03 1.55
C ILE A 35 0.55 13.04 2.68
N HIS A 36 0.40 14.32 2.37
CA HIS A 36 0.46 15.39 3.36
C HIS A 36 -0.71 15.32 4.36
N GLU A 37 -1.93 15.07 3.89
CA GLU A 37 -3.11 14.83 4.75
C GLU A 37 -2.87 13.63 5.67
N PHE A 38 -2.46 12.48 5.11
CA PHE A 38 -2.17 11.28 5.87
C PHE A 38 -1.06 11.50 6.92
N TRP A 39 -0.01 12.25 6.58
CA TRP A 39 1.04 12.60 7.53
C TRP A 39 0.52 13.49 8.66
N ASN A 40 -0.25 14.53 8.34
CA ASN A 40 -0.81 15.45 9.32
C ASN A 40 -1.75 14.74 10.30
N ASP A 41 -2.51 13.76 9.81
CA ASP A 41 -3.33 12.91 10.66
C ASP A 41 -2.49 12.14 11.68
N ILE A 42 -1.29 11.68 11.34
CA ILE A 42 -0.43 10.96 12.29
C ILE A 42 0.27 11.93 13.24
N GLU A 43 0.79 13.05 12.73
CA GLU A 43 1.59 13.99 13.52
C GLU A 43 0.73 14.72 14.57
N ASN A 44 -0.43 15.25 14.16
CA ASN A 44 -1.21 16.20 14.97
C ASN A 44 -2.16 15.56 15.98
N HIS A 45 -2.55 14.29 15.79
CA HIS A 45 -3.50 13.64 16.70
C HIS A 45 -2.85 13.33 18.05
N LYS A 46 -3.47 13.81 19.14
CA LYS A 46 -2.84 13.86 20.46
C LYS A 46 -2.71 12.51 21.15
N THR A 47 -3.59 11.54 20.88
CA THR A 47 -3.48 10.09 21.18
C THR A 47 -4.84 9.43 20.99
N GLY A 48 -4.86 8.19 20.48
CA GLY A 48 -5.94 7.22 20.66
C GLY A 48 -7.09 7.29 19.67
N GLU A 49 -7.14 6.31 18.76
CA GLU A 49 -8.30 5.96 17.93
C GLU A 49 -8.64 6.93 16.80
N PHE A 50 -7.64 7.31 15.99
CA PHE A 50 -7.93 7.95 14.69
C PHE A 50 -8.42 6.91 13.68
N PHE A 51 -9.62 7.12 13.17
CA PHE A 51 -10.24 6.27 12.17
C PHE A 51 -9.82 6.70 10.76
N ILE A 52 -9.20 5.78 10.01
CA ILE A 52 -8.71 6.07 8.65
C ILE A 52 -9.55 5.44 7.54
N GLY A 53 -10.76 4.95 7.84
CA GLY A 53 -11.66 4.34 6.87
C GLY A 53 -11.82 2.82 6.99
N SER A 54 -12.52 2.21 6.03
CA SER A 54 -12.76 0.77 5.94
C SER A 54 -11.61 0.02 5.28
N MET A 55 -11.54 -1.29 5.42
CA MET A 55 -10.70 -2.15 4.57
C MET A 55 -11.53 -3.38 4.24
N VAL A 56 -11.69 -3.67 2.96
CA VAL A 56 -12.47 -4.82 2.51
C VAL A 56 -11.53 -5.85 1.94
N VAL A 57 -11.63 -7.09 2.43
CA VAL A 57 -10.84 -8.21 1.95
C VAL A 57 -11.70 -9.45 1.72
N PHE A 58 -11.24 -10.32 0.82
CA PHE A 58 -11.72 -11.69 0.75
C PHE A 58 -10.64 -12.71 1.10
N ILE A 59 -11.07 -13.85 1.63
CA ILE A 59 -10.18 -14.94 2.04
C ILE A 59 -9.90 -15.86 0.85
N LYS A 60 -8.63 -16.18 0.63
CA LYS A 60 -8.23 -17.24 -0.30
C LYS A 60 -6.99 -17.96 0.21
N GLY A 61 -7.20 -19.16 0.75
CA GLY A 61 -6.16 -19.90 1.47
C GLY A 61 -5.70 -19.11 2.72
N GLN A 62 -4.38 -18.97 2.88
CA GLN A 62 -3.80 -18.20 3.98
C GLN A 62 -3.76 -16.67 3.73
N TYR A 63 -4.13 -16.23 2.53
CA TYR A 63 -4.00 -14.83 2.11
C TYR A 63 -5.33 -14.10 2.18
N ARG A 64 -5.23 -12.78 2.42
CA ARG A 64 -6.36 -11.84 2.44
C ARG A 64 -6.17 -10.94 1.22
N TYR A 65 -7.09 -11.01 0.29
CA TYR A 65 -7.01 -10.24 -0.95
C TYR A 65 -7.74 -8.91 -0.78
N ILE A 66 -7.03 -7.81 -0.96
CA ILE A 66 -7.55 -6.46 -0.69
C ILE A 66 -8.41 -6.00 -1.86
N VAL A 67 -9.64 -5.60 -1.57
CA VAL A 67 -10.57 -5.03 -2.55
C VAL A 67 -10.79 -3.54 -2.30
N ASP A 68 -10.80 -3.10 -1.05
CA ASP A 68 -10.81 -1.68 -0.66
C ASP A 68 -9.73 -1.37 0.38
N GLY A 69 -9.23 -0.13 0.39
CA GLY A 69 -8.22 0.34 1.34
C GLY A 69 -6.77 0.07 0.91
N GLN A 70 -6.55 -0.40 -0.31
CA GLN A 70 -5.21 -0.71 -0.83
C GLN A 70 -4.25 0.48 -0.82
N GLN A 71 -4.72 1.69 -1.14
CA GLN A 71 -3.87 2.90 -1.16
C GLN A 71 -3.37 3.20 0.25
N ARG A 72 -4.28 3.21 1.23
CA ARG A 72 -3.99 3.42 2.65
C ARG A 72 -3.01 2.39 3.21
N LEU A 73 -3.26 1.11 2.99
CA LEU A 73 -2.35 0.06 3.50
C LEU A 73 -0.96 0.13 2.84
N THR A 74 -0.90 0.47 1.55
CA THR A 74 0.36 0.71 0.85
C THR A 74 1.10 1.88 1.49
N THR A 75 0.46 3.03 1.69
CA THR A 75 1.09 4.21 2.33
C THR A 75 1.49 3.96 3.79
N ILE A 76 0.71 3.21 4.57
CA ILE A 76 1.09 2.75 5.91
C ILE A 76 2.39 1.93 5.84
N THR A 77 2.50 1.03 4.86
CA THR A 77 3.68 0.19 4.66
C THR A 77 4.90 1.03 4.25
N ILE A 78 4.73 2.02 3.39
CA ILE A 78 5.76 3.02 3.04
C ILE A 78 6.19 3.80 4.30
N LEU A 79 5.19 4.24 5.09
CA LEU A 79 5.24 4.67 6.49
C LEU A 79 6.32 3.98 7.31
N LEU A 80 6.06 2.69 7.52
CA LEU A 80 6.87 1.80 8.35
C LEU A 80 8.28 1.63 7.78
N ALA A 81 8.42 1.53 6.46
CA ALA A 81 9.73 1.44 5.80
C ALA A 81 10.56 2.71 6.01
N ALA A 82 9.96 3.90 5.85
CA ALA A 82 10.63 5.17 6.09
C ALA A 82 11.04 5.33 7.58
N LEU A 83 10.15 4.97 8.52
CA LEU A 83 10.46 4.94 9.95
C LEU A 83 11.61 3.97 10.28
N ARG A 84 11.59 2.75 9.72
CA ARG A 84 12.65 1.75 9.87
C ARG A 84 13.98 2.34 9.44
N ASP A 85 14.04 2.92 8.25
CA ASP A 85 15.28 3.44 7.70
C ASP A 85 15.78 4.66 8.51
N LYS A 86 14.86 5.48 9.04
CA LYS A 86 15.21 6.56 9.96
C LYS A 86 15.78 6.06 11.30
N PHE A 87 15.24 4.96 11.85
CA PHE A 87 15.82 4.31 13.03
C PHE A 87 17.23 3.79 12.77
N ILE A 88 17.52 3.28 11.57
CA ILE A 88 18.87 2.85 11.18
C ILE A 88 19.83 4.05 11.20
N GLU A 89 19.46 5.18 10.60
CA GLU A 89 20.29 6.39 10.54
C GLU A 89 20.67 6.95 11.92
N ILE A 90 19.80 6.81 12.91
CA ILE A 90 20.06 7.24 14.29
C ILE A 90 20.64 6.11 15.17
N ASN A 91 21.18 5.05 14.57
CA ASN A 91 21.79 3.89 15.25
C ASN A 91 20.85 3.14 16.21
N SER A 92 19.55 3.11 15.90
CA SER A 92 18.50 2.41 16.67
C SER A 92 18.08 1.11 15.98
N GLY A 93 19.04 0.21 15.71
CA GLY A 93 18.80 -1.01 14.94
C GLY A 93 17.77 -1.99 15.52
N LYS A 94 17.55 -2.00 16.84
CA LYS A 94 16.51 -2.85 17.47
C LYS A 94 15.10 -2.42 17.03
N GLN A 95 14.83 -1.12 17.04
CA GLN A 95 13.57 -0.52 16.59
C GLN A 95 13.35 -0.77 15.11
N ALA A 96 14.40 -0.61 14.30
CA ALA A 96 14.35 -0.90 12.86
C ALA A 96 13.98 -2.36 12.59
N LYS A 97 14.60 -3.32 13.27
CA LYS A 97 14.26 -4.76 13.13
C LYS A 97 12.82 -5.06 13.55
N GLY A 98 12.34 -4.46 14.64
CA GLY A 98 10.95 -4.62 15.07
C GLY A 98 9.93 -4.06 14.08
N LEU A 99 10.26 -2.97 13.38
CA LEU A 99 9.43 -2.49 12.27
C LEU A 99 9.49 -3.41 11.06
N GLN A 100 10.67 -3.97 10.74
CA GLN A 100 10.80 -4.90 9.62
C GLN A 100 9.88 -6.11 9.78
N SER A 101 9.71 -6.66 10.99
CA SER A 101 8.81 -7.80 11.21
C SER A 101 7.33 -7.53 10.91
N LEU A 102 6.92 -6.26 10.79
CA LEU A 102 5.58 -5.86 10.35
C LEU A 102 5.47 -5.70 8.82
N ILE A 103 6.62 -5.63 8.12
CA ILE A 103 6.71 -5.44 6.67
C ILE A 103 7.02 -6.77 5.97
N GLU A 104 7.92 -7.57 6.55
CA GLU A 104 8.43 -8.83 6.04
C GLU A 104 8.79 -9.74 7.21
N ARG A 105 8.29 -10.98 7.22
CA ARG A 105 8.57 -11.95 8.28
C ARG A 105 8.60 -13.36 7.73
N SER A 106 9.34 -14.24 8.41
CA SER A 106 9.46 -15.64 8.03
C SER A 106 8.14 -16.39 8.24
N ASN A 107 7.76 -17.21 7.27
CA ASN A 107 6.62 -18.12 7.38
C ASN A 107 7.03 -19.42 8.12
N LEU A 108 6.13 -20.40 8.17
CA LEU A 108 6.39 -21.69 8.84
C LEU A 108 7.54 -22.49 8.23
N ASP A 109 7.83 -22.26 6.94
CA ASP A 109 8.93 -22.90 6.22
C ASP A 109 10.25 -22.09 6.32
N ASN A 110 10.26 -21.04 7.14
CA ASN A 110 11.38 -20.12 7.34
C ASN A 110 11.76 -19.32 6.07
N ASP A 111 10.84 -19.21 5.11
CA ASP A 111 10.96 -18.30 3.97
C ASP A 111 10.45 -16.91 4.37
N ASN A 112 11.22 -15.88 4.04
CA ASN A 112 10.77 -14.50 4.26
C ASN A 112 9.65 -14.14 3.29
N GLU A 113 8.56 -13.63 3.85
CA GLU A 113 7.39 -13.23 3.08
C GLU A 113 6.95 -11.81 3.45
N PHE A 114 6.75 -10.97 2.44
CA PHE A 114 6.20 -9.63 2.61
C PHE A 114 4.75 -9.70 3.06
N VAL A 115 4.41 -8.88 4.06
CA VAL A 115 3.07 -8.80 4.66
C VAL A 115 2.07 -8.22 3.67
N VAL A 116 2.47 -7.25 2.85
CA VAL A 116 1.65 -6.67 1.79
C VAL A 116 2.35 -6.91 0.46
N GLN A 117 1.67 -7.59 -0.46
CA GLN A 117 2.21 -7.96 -1.77
C GLN A 117 1.32 -7.39 -2.88
N THR A 118 1.94 -6.78 -3.88
CA THR A 118 1.29 -6.37 -5.12
C THR A 118 2.02 -6.95 -6.31
N SER A 119 1.30 -7.29 -7.38
CA SER A 119 1.88 -7.69 -8.66
C SER A 119 2.10 -6.50 -9.61
N SER A 120 1.39 -5.37 -9.42
CA SER A 120 1.41 -4.23 -10.36
C SER A 120 2.75 -3.49 -10.35
N SER A 121 3.28 -3.27 -9.14
CA SER A 121 4.55 -2.58 -8.89
C SER A 121 5.65 -3.53 -8.39
N TYR A 122 5.50 -4.84 -8.61
CA TYR A 122 6.59 -5.79 -8.41
C TYR A 122 7.62 -5.64 -9.56
N PRO A 123 8.93 -5.65 -9.28
CA PRO A 123 9.57 -5.86 -7.98
C PRO A 123 9.79 -4.58 -7.15
N PHE A 124 9.48 -3.40 -7.69
CA PHE A 124 9.85 -2.12 -7.08
C PHE A 124 9.34 -1.94 -5.65
N PHE A 125 8.04 -2.13 -5.38
CA PHE A 125 7.48 -1.93 -4.04
C PHE A 125 8.17 -2.85 -3.00
N GLN A 126 8.27 -4.13 -3.32
CA GLN A 126 8.88 -5.14 -2.46
C GLN A 126 10.38 -4.93 -2.28
N GLN A 127 11.14 -4.69 -3.36
CA GLN A 127 12.60 -4.63 -3.29
C GLN A 127 13.13 -3.25 -2.92
N ASN A 128 12.56 -2.17 -3.45
CA ASN A 128 13.07 -0.81 -3.25
C ASN A 128 12.52 -0.18 -1.97
N ILE A 129 11.29 -0.50 -1.55
CA ILE A 129 10.66 0.10 -0.36
C ILE A 129 10.67 -0.88 0.82
N GLN A 130 10.05 -2.05 0.66
CA GLN A 130 9.78 -2.98 1.78
C GLN A 130 11.02 -3.75 2.25
N SER A 131 11.88 -4.20 1.34
CA SER A 131 13.07 -4.98 1.69
C SER A 131 14.00 -4.20 2.62
N PHE A 132 14.53 -4.91 3.61
CA PHE A 132 15.55 -4.39 4.52
C PHE A 132 16.85 -4.08 3.77
N GLU A 133 17.25 -4.98 2.86
CA GLU A 133 18.40 -4.79 1.98
C GLU A 133 17.94 -4.23 0.64
N LYS A 134 18.51 -3.09 0.24
CA LYS A 134 18.16 -2.46 -1.03
C LYS A 134 18.90 -3.15 -2.19
N PRO A 135 18.24 -3.36 -3.34
CA PRO A 135 18.88 -3.98 -4.49
C PRO A 135 20.03 -3.11 -5.00
N ARG A 136 21.11 -3.75 -5.46
CA ARG A 136 22.25 -3.05 -6.07
C ARG A 136 21.89 -2.32 -7.36
N LYS A 137 20.88 -2.83 -8.08
CA LYS A 137 20.37 -2.25 -9.33
C LYS A 137 18.93 -1.79 -9.12
N ILE A 138 18.71 -0.51 -9.31
CA ILE A 138 17.37 0.10 -9.30
C ILE A 138 16.86 0.06 -10.74
N LEU A 139 15.72 -0.59 -10.97
CA LEU A 139 15.04 -0.48 -12.26
C LEU A 139 14.42 0.92 -12.37
N PRO A 140 14.42 1.53 -13.56
CA PRO A 140 13.76 2.82 -13.74
C PRO A 140 12.27 2.67 -13.39
N PRO A 141 11.71 3.56 -12.56
CA PRO A 141 10.31 3.49 -12.17
C PRO A 141 9.42 3.77 -13.38
N GLY A 142 8.33 3.00 -13.55
CA GLY A 142 7.18 3.46 -14.32
C GLY A 142 6.33 4.42 -13.48
N ASP A 143 5.16 4.81 -13.97
CA ASP A 143 4.34 5.85 -13.33
C ASP A 143 3.88 5.47 -11.92
N GLU A 144 3.43 4.23 -11.70
CA GLU A 144 3.07 3.73 -10.37
C GLU A 144 4.29 3.71 -9.44
N GLU A 145 5.42 3.20 -9.92
CA GLU A 145 6.66 3.13 -9.14
C GLU A 145 7.20 4.53 -8.81
N PHE A 146 6.99 5.51 -9.68
CA PHE A 146 7.34 6.91 -9.42
C PHE A 146 6.50 7.46 -8.26
N LEU A 147 5.18 7.25 -8.26
CA LEU A 147 4.31 7.68 -7.17
C LEU A 147 4.66 6.99 -5.84
N LEU A 148 4.99 5.70 -5.87
CA LEU A 148 5.47 4.97 -4.68
C LEU A 148 6.79 5.56 -4.15
N LYS A 149 7.72 5.88 -5.04
CA LYS A 149 8.99 6.52 -4.68
C LYS A 149 8.77 7.92 -4.11
N ASP A 150 7.97 8.74 -4.77
CA ASP A 150 7.68 10.11 -4.35
C ASP A 150 6.99 10.12 -2.98
N ALA A 151 6.04 9.21 -2.74
CA ALA A 151 5.44 9.02 -1.42
C ALA A 151 6.48 8.66 -0.34
N TYR A 152 7.39 7.73 -0.64
CA TYR A 152 8.48 7.38 0.29
C TYR A 152 9.41 8.56 0.58
N ASP A 153 9.81 9.31 -0.44
CA ASP A 153 10.70 10.46 -0.31
C ASP A 153 10.05 11.60 0.50
N GLN A 154 8.76 11.88 0.24
CA GLN A 154 7.97 12.86 1.00
C GLN A 154 7.84 12.47 2.48
N LEU A 155 7.45 11.23 2.76
CA LEU A 155 7.33 10.73 4.13
C LEU A 155 8.68 10.76 4.88
N ARG A 156 9.79 10.46 4.19
CA ARG A 156 11.13 10.65 4.75
C ARG A 156 11.45 12.12 5.03
N ALA A 157 11.08 13.03 4.14
CA ALA A 157 11.28 14.46 4.33
C ALA A 157 10.52 14.96 5.57
N PHE A 158 9.25 14.58 5.72
CA PHE A 158 8.47 14.91 6.91
C PHE A 158 9.07 14.32 8.19
N LEU A 159 9.52 13.06 8.16
CA LEU A 159 10.23 12.45 9.29
C LEU A 159 11.50 13.23 9.66
N ASN A 160 12.29 13.68 8.68
CA ASN A 160 13.48 14.50 8.95
C ASN A 160 13.09 15.81 9.66
N THR A 161 12.15 16.55 9.07
CA THR A 161 11.68 17.83 9.64
C THR A 161 11.13 17.66 11.07
N SER A 162 10.37 16.59 11.33
CA SER A 162 9.78 16.32 12.66
C SER A 162 10.82 16.10 13.76
N ILE A 163 12.04 15.68 13.41
CA ILE A 163 13.12 15.40 14.37
C ILE A 163 14.29 16.39 14.32
N ASP A 164 14.32 17.32 13.36
CA ASP A 164 15.44 18.24 13.14
C ASP A 164 15.66 19.18 14.33
N SER A 165 14.56 19.66 14.93
CA SER A 165 14.59 20.52 16.12
C SER A 165 14.99 19.80 17.42
N LEU A 166 15.08 18.46 17.41
CA LEU A 166 15.36 17.67 18.60
C LEU A 166 16.86 17.51 18.83
N ALA A 167 17.37 18.13 19.90
CA ALA A 167 18.80 18.24 20.18
C ALA A 167 19.58 16.94 20.41
N THR A 168 18.93 15.82 20.76
CA THR A 168 19.64 14.57 21.11
C THR A 168 19.08 13.37 20.38
N SER A 169 19.93 12.39 20.06
CA SER A 169 19.51 11.12 19.44
C SER A 169 18.44 10.40 20.27
N GLN A 170 18.49 10.52 21.61
CA GLN A 170 17.46 9.94 22.48
C GLN A 170 16.10 10.63 22.34
N LYS A 171 16.06 11.96 22.19
CA LYS A 171 14.80 12.69 21.92
C LYS A 171 14.27 12.33 20.54
N LYS A 172 15.14 12.30 19.51
CA LYS A 172 14.78 11.87 18.14
C LYS A 172 14.16 10.47 18.15
N LYS A 173 14.83 9.52 18.81
CA LYS A 173 14.35 8.14 18.98
C LYS A 173 12.96 8.09 19.63
N LYS A 174 12.76 8.77 20.76
CA LYS A 174 11.47 8.80 21.46
C LYS A 174 10.35 9.37 20.58
N HIS A 175 10.66 10.40 19.78
CA HIS A 175 9.69 10.97 18.85
C HIS A 175 9.31 9.98 17.73
N LEU A 176 10.28 9.29 17.13
CA LEU A 176 10.00 8.24 16.14
C LEU A 176 9.23 7.06 16.74
N GLU A 177 9.51 6.69 18.00
CA GLU A 177 8.74 5.67 18.73
C GLU A 177 7.29 6.11 18.93
N LEU A 178 7.06 7.39 19.26
CA LEU A 178 5.72 7.96 19.36
C LEU A 178 4.98 7.94 18.02
N LEU A 179 5.62 8.35 16.92
CA LEU A 179 5.01 8.32 15.58
C LEU A 179 4.65 6.89 15.15
N ARG A 180 5.55 5.93 15.39
CA ARG A 180 5.26 4.50 15.20
C ARG A 180 4.03 4.08 15.99
N ASP A 181 3.98 4.41 17.27
CA ASP A 181 2.89 3.95 18.13
C ASP A 181 1.55 4.58 17.73
N LYS A 182 1.54 5.85 17.29
CA LYS A 182 0.35 6.48 16.69
C LYS A 182 -0.09 5.78 15.40
N LEU A 183 0.84 5.53 14.46
CA LEU A 183 0.57 4.83 13.20
C LEU A 183 -0.03 3.43 13.44
N LEU A 184 0.52 2.69 14.39
CA LEU A 184 0.05 1.33 14.71
C LEU A 184 -1.29 1.31 15.46
N ALA A 185 -1.64 2.39 16.16
CA ALA A 185 -2.90 2.54 16.88
C ALA A 185 -4.06 3.08 16.00
N LEU A 186 -3.81 3.40 14.73
CA LEU A 186 -4.86 3.79 13.79
C LEU A 186 -5.93 2.70 13.70
N LYS A 187 -7.20 3.11 13.71
CA LYS A 187 -8.35 2.21 13.63
C LYS A 187 -8.87 2.13 12.20
N ILE A 188 -9.21 0.92 11.78
CA ILE A 188 -9.92 0.63 10.55
C ILE A 188 -11.15 -0.22 10.81
N ILE A 189 -12.20 -0.01 10.03
CA ILE A 189 -13.31 -0.96 9.95
C ILE A 189 -12.90 -2.07 8.99
N TYR A 190 -12.54 -3.22 9.53
CA TYR A 190 -12.09 -4.37 8.77
C TYR A 190 -13.27 -5.25 8.40
N VAL A 191 -13.54 -5.35 7.10
CA VAL A 191 -14.61 -6.14 6.50
C VAL A 191 -13.98 -7.35 5.82
N GLU A 192 -14.31 -8.53 6.32
CA GLU A 192 -13.84 -9.80 5.77
C GLU A 192 -15.03 -10.58 5.20
N VAL A 193 -14.85 -11.05 3.96
CA VAL A 193 -15.83 -11.89 3.27
C VAL A 193 -15.19 -13.18 2.72
N ASP A 194 -16.03 -14.17 2.46
CA ASP A 194 -15.58 -15.51 2.11
C ASP A 194 -15.04 -15.64 0.67
N ASN A 195 -15.50 -14.79 -0.25
CA ASN A 195 -15.18 -14.92 -1.68
C ASN A 195 -15.08 -13.56 -2.39
N GLU A 196 -14.51 -13.59 -3.59
CA GLU A 196 -14.23 -12.40 -4.43
C GLU A 196 -15.50 -11.73 -4.97
N ASP A 197 -16.55 -12.49 -5.25
CA ASP A 197 -17.81 -11.96 -5.79
C ASP A 197 -18.53 -11.11 -4.74
N ASP A 198 -18.66 -11.62 -3.51
CA ASP A 198 -19.21 -10.89 -2.37
C ASP A 198 -18.38 -9.61 -2.09
N ALA A 199 -17.04 -9.70 -2.19
CA ALA A 199 -16.16 -8.55 -1.99
C ALA A 199 -16.34 -7.49 -3.08
N SER A 200 -16.55 -7.91 -4.33
CA SER A 200 -16.83 -7.02 -5.46
C SER A 200 -18.13 -6.25 -5.26
N VAL A 201 -19.20 -6.91 -4.83
CA VAL A 201 -20.50 -6.26 -4.56
C VAL A 201 -20.38 -5.23 -3.44
N ILE A 202 -19.68 -5.58 -2.35
CA ILE A 202 -19.42 -4.64 -1.25
C ILE A 202 -18.60 -3.45 -1.73
N PHE A 203 -17.57 -3.70 -2.54
CA PHE A 203 -16.72 -2.66 -3.10
C PHE A 203 -17.47 -1.70 -4.03
N GLU A 204 -18.31 -2.21 -4.93
CA GLU A 204 -19.16 -1.39 -5.80
C GLU A 204 -20.10 -0.52 -4.97
N THR A 205 -20.65 -1.06 -3.89
CA THR A 205 -21.55 -0.32 -2.99
C THR A 205 -20.81 0.75 -2.16
N LEU A 206 -19.58 0.48 -1.71
CA LEU A 206 -18.79 1.41 -0.90
C LEU A 206 -18.14 2.53 -1.74
N ASN A 207 -17.71 2.24 -2.97
CA ASN A 207 -17.04 3.23 -3.83
C ASN A 207 -17.98 4.24 -4.47
N THR A 208 -19.30 4.06 -4.38
CA THR A 208 -20.28 5.09 -4.77
C THR A 208 -20.11 6.44 -4.03
N ARG A 209 -19.16 6.57 -3.09
CA ARG A 209 -18.85 7.80 -2.32
C ARG A 209 -17.35 8.14 -2.21
N GLY A 210 -16.45 7.41 -2.90
CA GLY A 210 -14.99 7.55 -2.82
C GLY A 210 -14.35 8.24 -4.04
N LYS A 211 -13.01 8.16 -4.20
CA LYS A 211 -12.35 8.59 -5.46
C LYS A 211 -12.77 7.64 -6.58
N ASP A 212 -13.59 8.15 -7.49
CA ASP A 212 -14.24 7.40 -8.56
C ASP A 212 -13.26 6.49 -9.31
N LEU A 213 -13.71 5.28 -9.64
CA LEU A 213 -13.01 4.41 -10.58
C LEU A 213 -13.12 5.02 -11.97
N THR A 214 -12.01 5.04 -12.69
CA THR A 214 -12.05 5.48 -14.08
C THR A 214 -12.65 4.39 -14.97
N SER A 215 -13.13 4.76 -16.17
CA SER A 215 -13.62 3.79 -17.16
C SER A 215 -12.56 2.73 -17.50
N ALA A 216 -11.28 3.13 -17.54
CA ALA A 216 -10.18 2.20 -17.76
C ALA A 216 -10.01 1.21 -16.59
N ASP A 217 -10.17 1.65 -15.35
CA ASP A 217 -10.11 0.78 -14.18
C ASP A 217 -11.28 -0.23 -14.18
N LEU A 218 -12.49 0.19 -14.55
CA LEU A 218 -13.64 -0.70 -14.71
C LEU A 218 -13.42 -1.75 -15.81
N LEU A 219 -12.89 -1.33 -16.96
CA LEU A 219 -12.55 -2.24 -18.05
C LEU A 219 -11.47 -3.25 -17.64
N LYS A 220 -10.40 -2.77 -16.99
CA LYS A 220 -9.34 -3.63 -16.44
C LYS A 220 -9.91 -4.68 -15.51
N ASN A 221 -10.75 -4.26 -14.57
CA ASN A 221 -11.40 -5.13 -13.61
C ASN A 221 -12.20 -6.23 -14.32
N HIS A 222 -13.00 -5.87 -15.32
CA HIS A 222 -13.81 -6.81 -16.08
C HIS A 222 -12.95 -7.83 -16.84
N LEU A 223 -11.93 -7.37 -17.58
CA LEU A 223 -11.03 -8.26 -18.33
C LEU A 223 -10.23 -9.18 -17.39
N ALA A 224 -9.75 -8.65 -16.28
CA ALA A 224 -8.99 -9.42 -15.30
C ALA A 224 -9.81 -10.53 -14.63
N LYS A 225 -11.14 -10.35 -14.50
CA LYS A 225 -12.07 -11.39 -14.03
C LYS A 225 -12.30 -12.51 -15.06
N LEU A 226 -12.34 -12.17 -16.34
CA LEU A 226 -12.57 -13.15 -17.42
C LEU A 226 -11.35 -14.03 -17.70
N LEU A 227 -10.15 -13.51 -17.49
CA LEU A 227 -8.91 -14.17 -17.85
C LEU A 227 -8.30 -14.92 -16.65
N ARG A 228 -8.04 -16.22 -16.76
CA ARG A 228 -7.45 -16.99 -15.65
C ARG A 228 -5.99 -16.59 -15.40
N GLN A 229 -5.61 -16.44 -14.12
CA GLN A 229 -4.21 -16.19 -13.75
C GLN A 229 -3.41 -17.50 -13.82
N SER A 230 -2.49 -17.59 -14.78
CA SER A 230 -1.68 -18.79 -15.00
C SER A 230 -0.46 -18.88 -14.06
N ASN A 231 0.10 -17.74 -13.63
CA ASN A 231 1.24 -17.67 -12.70
C ASN A 231 1.22 -16.37 -11.87
N PRO A 232 1.25 -16.43 -10.52
CA PRO A 232 1.24 -15.25 -9.65
C PRO A 232 2.51 -14.40 -9.69
N LYS A 233 3.67 -14.98 -10.04
CA LYS A 233 4.97 -14.26 -10.09
C LYS A 233 5.24 -13.61 -11.44
N ASN A 234 4.54 -14.06 -12.48
CA ASN A 234 4.66 -13.55 -13.85
C ASN A 234 3.26 -13.52 -14.45
N ASP A 235 2.53 -12.43 -14.22
CA ASP A 235 1.14 -12.28 -14.63
C ASP A 235 1.08 -11.60 -16.00
N PRO A 236 0.85 -12.35 -17.10
CA PRO A 236 0.88 -11.77 -18.43
C PRO A 236 -0.20 -10.71 -18.61
N ILE A 237 -1.34 -10.84 -17.92
CA ILE A 237 -2.46 -9.90 -18.06
C ILE A 237 -2.12 -8.56 -17.42
N ALA A 238 -1.44 -8.57 -16.27
CA ALA A 238 -0.96 -7.33 -15.66
C ALA A 238 0.09 -6.64 -16.54
N ILE A 239 0.98 -7.43 -17.15
CA ILE A 239 2.03 -6.93 -18.06
C ILE A 239 1.42 -6.34 -19.34
N GLU A 240 0.53 -7.08 -20.00
CA GLU A 240 -0.14 -6.63 -21.23
C GLU A 240 -1.04 -5.42 -20.97
N TRP A 241 -1.76 -5.38 -19.84
CA TRP A 241 -2.54 -4.19 -19.47
C TRP A 241 -1.65 -2.96 -19.25
N LYS A 242 -0.51 -3.13 -18.58
CA LYS A 242 0.49 -2.06 -18.42
C LYS A 242 0.99 -1.59 -19.79
N SER A 243 1.30 -2.51 -20.69
CA SER A 243 1.71 -2.22 -22.07
C SER A 243 0.64 -1.43 -22.84
N ILE A 244 -0.63 -1.83 -22.77
CA ILE A 244 -1.76 -1.11 -23.40
C ILE A 244 -1.84 0.33 -22.87
N ARG A 245 -1.77 0.49 -21.55
CA ARG A 245 -1.82 1.80 -20.90
C ARG A 245 -0.65 2.69 -21.32
N ASP A 246 0.58 2.18 -21.19
CA ASP A 246 1.79 2.90 -21.57
C ASP A 246 1.77 3.31 -23.05
N ASN A 247 1.20 2.48 -23.93
CA ASN A 247 1.11 2.80 -25.35
C ASN A 247 0.11 3.93 -25.64
N ILE A 248 -1.03 3.95 -24.94
CA ILE A 248 -2.03 5.02 -25.09
C ILE A 248 -1.50 6.32 -24.47
N ASP A 249 -0.91 6.26 -23.29
CA ASP A 249 -0.44 7.44 -22.56
C ASP A 249 0.81 8.09 -23.21
N LYS A 250 1.54 7.36 -24.06
CA LYS A 250 2.63 7.90 -24.89
C LYS A 250 2.16 8.65 -26.14
N ILE A 251 0.88 8.58 -26.49
CA ILE A 251 0.35 9.32 -27.63
C ILE A 251 0.34 10.80 -27.23
N ASP A 252 1.15 11.61 -27.91
CA ASP A 252 1.27 13.06 -27.67
C ASP A 252 0.08 13.82 -28.28
N ILE A 253 -1.13 13.40 -27.91
CA ILE A 253 -2.38 14.07 -28.23
C ILE A 253 -3.03 14.44 -26.89
N PRO A 254 -3.17 15.73 -26.57
CA PRO A 254 -3.56 16.22 -25.23
C PRO A 254 -4.80 15.57 -24.62
N ASP A 255 -5.74 15.11 -25.45
CA ASP A 255 -7.02 14.56 -25.04
C ASP A 255 -7.09 13.02 -25.08
N ILE A 256 -6.07 12.35 -25.63
CA ILE A 256 -6.02 10.88 -25.70
C ILE A 256 -5.23 10.35 -24.51
N LYS A 257 -5.95 10.17 -23.40
CA LYS A 257 -5.50 9.37 -22.27
C LYS A 257 -6.34 8.11 -22.19
N ILE A 258 -5.85 7.06 -21.53
CA ILE A 258 -6.58 5.79 -21.45
C ILE A 258 -8.03 5.95 -20.94
N ASP A 259 -8.26 6.87 -20.00
CA ASP A 259 -9.59 7.11 -19.43
C ASP A 259 -10.57 7.74 -20.42
N ASN A 260 -10.09 8.61 -21.31
CA ASN A 260 -10.88 9.23 -22.38
C ASN A 260 -11.00 8.30 -23.59
N PHE A 261 -9.96 7.54 -23.90
CA PHE A 261 -9.91 6.61 -25.02
C PHE A 261 -10.91 5.45 -24.85
N VAL A 262 -11.04 4.90 -23.64
CA VAL A 262 -11.97 3.79 -23.37
C VAL A 262 -13.44 4.25 -23.41
N TYR A 263 -13.68 5.56 -23.23
CA TYR A 263 -15.03 6.12 -23.21
C TYR A 263 -15.57 6.49 -24.61
N HIS A 264 -14.69 6.63 -25.61
CA HIS A 264 -15.00 7.04 -26.98
C HIS A 264 -14.83 5.90 -27.99
#